data_AF-A0A1M7U8M9-F1
#
_entry.id   AF-A0A1M7U8M9-F1
#
_cell.length_a   1.000
_cell.length_b   1.000
_cell.length_c   1.000
_cell.angle_alpha   90.00
_cell.angle_beta   90.00
_cell.angle_gamma   90.00
#
_symmetry.space_group_name_H-M   'P 1'
#
loop_
_entity.id
_entity.type
_entity.pdbx_description
1 polymer ?
#
loop_
_entity_poly.entity_id
_entity_poly.type
_entity_poly.pdbx_seq_one_letter_code
_entity_poly.pdbx_strand_id
1 'polypeptide(L)'
;MIEGFTFLNWRRVASHLLALSTFSVLGVFAVQAQQFSADIITRHDGVSSAAGRLSVRDGKVRIETVEHADGFFLVDPAKPSATFVRPGARVFMDAGQSTRLTRVFVPVDPDAPCRQWQAMARLAGAAGEGTWRCDQTGEETIEGRSTVAFKVVSGAGQEFAGWIDRELAFPLRIKTEDGALVALTAIKDAPQPVSSFEIPASFRKFSLDALMERIKQSDVWVAQPEDDKAPRP
;
A
#
# COMPACT_ATOMS: atom_id res chain seq x y z
N MET A 1 -33.68 -8.29 -92.68
CA MET A 1 -32.87 -7.60 -93.70
C MET A 1 -31.93 -6.65 -92.95
N ILE A 2 -30.62 -6.87 -93.09
CA ILE A 2 -29.48 -5.97 -92.79
C ILE A 2 -29.07 -5.77 -91.30
N GLU A 3 -27.97 -6.45 -90.97
CA GLU A 3 -26.74 -6.09 -90.23
C GLU A 3 -26.65 -4.89 -89.26
N GLY A 4 -25.82 -5.05 -88.22
CA GLY A 4 -25.00 -3.96 -87.66
C GLY A 4 -24.68 -4.03 -86.17
N PHE A 5 -23.57 -4.66 -85.78
CA PHE A 5 -22.92 -4.55 -84.45
C PHE A 5 -22.17 -3.20 -84.33
N THR A 6 -22.13 -2.56 -83.15
CA THR A 6 -20.88 -2.23 -82.38
C THR A 6 -21.07 -1.21 -81.23
N PHE A 7 -20.62 -1.65 -80.04
CA PHE A 7 -19.80 -1.01 -78.98
C PHE A 7 -20.07 0.40 -78.37
N LEU A 8 -20.02 0.40 -77.02
CA LEU A 8 -19.21 1.25 -76.10
C LEU A 8 -19.89 2.29 -75.18
N ASN A 9 -20.15 1.86 -73.94
CA ASN A 9 -19.59 2.36 -72.66
C ASN A 9 -19.90 3.79 -72.12
N TRP A 10 -20.17 3.82 -70.80
CA TRP A 10 -19.58 4.73 -69.77
C TRP A 10 -20.51 5.71 -69.00
N ARG A 11 -20.53 5.50 -67.65
CA ARG A 11 -20.67 6.44 -66.49
C ARG A 11 -22.01 6.39 -65.76
N ARG A 12 -22.08 5.78 -64.56
CA ARG A 12 -21.66 6.26 -63.21
C ARG A 12 -22.54 7.42 -62.71
N VAL A 13 -23.02 7.53 -61.47
CA VAL A 13 -23.07 6.72 -60.23
C VAL A 13 -24.18 7.40 -59.40
N ALA A 14 -25.00 6.62 -58.70
CA ALA A 14 -25.99 7.11 -57.74
C ALA A 14 -25.40 7.16 -56.32
N SER A 15 -25.78 8.17 -55.52
CA SER A 15 -25.55 8.18 -54.07
C SER A 15 -26.74 8.86 -53.37
N HIS A 16 -27.56 8.06 -52.69
CA HIS A 16 -28.55 8.52 -51.71
C HIS A 16 -27.95 8.41 -50.30
N LEU A 17 -28.04 9.50 -49.53
CA LEU A 17 -27.63 9.58 -48.13
C LEU A 17 -28.75 9.04 -47.23
N LEU A 18 -28.44 8.04 -46.40
CA LEU A 18 -29.25 7.55 -45.29
C LEU A 18 -28.48 7.87 -43.99
N ALA A 19 -29.04 8.75 -43.16
CA ALA A 19 -28.44 9.12 -41.87
C ALA A 19 -28.90 8.13 -40.78
N LEU A 20 -27.98 7.30 -40.28
CA LEU A 20 -28.14 6.57 -39.01
C LEU A 20 -27.49 7.39 -37.89
N SER A 21 -28.28 7.85 -36.92
CA SER A 21 -27.77 8.38 -35.65
C SER A 21 -27.46 7.22 -34.69
N THR A 22 -26.18 6.86 -34.59
CA THR A 22 -25.65 5.97 -33.54
C THR A 22 -25.45 6.76 -32.25
N PHE A 23 -26.21 6.44 -31.21
CA PHE A 23 -26.05 6.97 -29.86
C PHE A 23 -24.97 6.17 -29.13
N SER A 24 -23.71 6.61 -29.20
CA SER A 24 -22.60 6.00 -28.49
C SER A 24 -22.67 6.30 -26.99
N VAL A 25 -23.13 5.33 -26.19
CA VAL A 25 -22.98 5.37 -24.72
C VAL A 25 -21.52 5.11 -24.40
N LEU A 26 -20.74 6.17 -24.18
CA LEU A 26 -19.43 6.09 -23.55
C LEU A 26 -19.65 5.74 -22.07
N GLY A 27 -19.65 4.44 -21.77
CA GLY A 27 -19.59 3.95 -20.40
C GLY A 27 -18.29 4.45 -19.76
N VAL A 28 -18.39 5.45 -18.89
CA VAL A 28 -17.31 5.83 -18.00
C VAL A 28 -17.16 4.67 -17.01
N PHE A 29 -16.30 3.71 -17.31
CA PHE A 29 -15.80 2.80 -16.28
C PHE A 29 -15.06 3.68 -15.29
N ALA A 30 -15.74 4.06 -14.21
CA ALA A 30 -15.05 4.56 -13.05
C ALA A 30 -14.09 3.45 -12.63
N VAL A 31 -12.79 3.69 -12.82
CA VAL A 31 -11.76 2.94 -12.11
C VAL A 31 -12.12 3.13 -10.64
N GLN A 32 -12.84 2.17 -10.05
CA GLN A 32 -13.15 2.23 -8.64
C GLN A 32 -11.81 2.13 -7.94
N ALA A 33 -11.34 3.28 -7.45
CA ALA A 33 -10.17 3.34 -6.62
C ALA A 33 -10.38 2.35 -5.48
N GLN A 34 -9.41 1.45 -5.36
CA GLN A 34 -9.60 0.18 -4.71
C GLN A 34 -9.85 0.38 -3.21
N GLN A 35 -10.97 -0.16 -2.74
CA GLN A 35 -11.46 0.03 -1.38
C GLN A 35 -11.93 -1.29 -0.81
N PHE A 36 -11.34 -1.66 0.33
CA PHE A 36 -11.75 -2.86 1.05
C PHE A 36 -11.37 -2.76 2.52
N SER A 37 -11.95 -3.65 3.31
CA SER A 37 -11.56 -3.88 4.71
C SER A 37 -11.33 -5.37 4.95
N ALA A 38 -10.47 -5.70 5.91
CA ALA A 38 -10.20 -7.08 6.33
C ALA A 38 -9.80 -7.11 7.80
N ASP A 39 -9.99 -8.25 8.45
CA ASP A 39 -9.39 -8.51 9.76
C ASP A 39 -7.98 -9.09 9.57
N ILE A 40 -7.08 -8.78 10.50
CA ILE A 40 -5.69 -9.26 10.50
C ILE A 40 -5.57 -10.36 11.53
N ILE A 41 -5.04 -11.51 11.11
CA ILE A 41 -4.66 -12.60 12.01
C ILE A 41 -3.16 -12.86 11.91
N THR A 42 -2.57 -13.29 13.02
CA THR A 42 -1.24 -13.90 13.05
C THR A 42 -1.37 -15.38 13.36
N ARG A 43 -0.43 -16.18 12.85
CA ARG A 43 -0.32 -17.60 13.15
C ARG A 43 1.14 -17.98 13.32
N HIS A 44 1.43 -18.68 14.41
CA HIS A 44 2.74 -19.24 14.72
C HIS A 44 2.54 -20.58 15.42
N ASP A 45 3.31 -21.61 15.06
CA ASP A 45 3.20 -22.97 15.62
C ASP A 45 1.77 -23.55 15.60
N GLY A 46 0.99 -23.23 14.55
CA GLY A 46 -0.40 -23.66 14.39
C GLY A 46 -1.42 -22.89 15.23
N VAL A 47 -0.98 -22.05 16.18
CA VAL A 47 -1.85 -21.20 16.99
C VAL A 47 -2.18 -19.93 16.21
N SER A 48 -3.46 -19.60 16.09
CA SER A 48 -3.93 -18.37 15.43
C SER A 48 -4.44 -17.37 16.46
N SER A 49 -4.12 -16.08 16.28
CA SER A 49 -4.60 -15.00 17.14
C SER A 49 -5.04 -13.79 16.31
N ALA A 50 -6.00 -13.03 16.85
CA ALA A 50 -6.42 -11.77 16.27
C ALA A 50 -5.31 -10.73 16.46
N ALA A 51 -4.96 -10.03 15.38
CA ALA A 51 -3.88 -9.06 15.37
C ALA A 51 -4.35 -7.63 15.03
N GLY A 52 -5.56 -7.48 14.48
CA GLY A 52 -6.10 -6.15 14.19
C GLY A 52 -7.10 -6.11 13.05
N ARG A 53 -7.24 -4.92 12.46
CA ARG A 53 -8.06 -4.64 11.29
C ARG A 53 -7.28 -3.78 10.30
N LEU A 54 -7.54 -4.04 9.02
CA LEU A 54 -6.98 -3.31 7.90
C LEU A 54 -8.11 -2.68 7.08
N SER A 55 -7.89 -1.46 6.60
CA SER A 55 -8.77 -0.80 5.65
C SER A 55 -7.93 -0.11 4.57
N VAL A 56 -8.36 -0.19 3.32
CA VAL A 56 -7.65 0.38 2.18
C VAL A 56 -8.56 1.33 1.44
N ARG A 57 -7.99 2.47 1.03
CA ARG A 57 -8.66 3.43 0.17
C ARG A 57 -7.63 4.21 -0.63
N ASP A 58 -7.82 4.28 -1.94
CA ASP A 58 -7.02 5.12 -2.84
C ASP A 58 -5.51 4.89 -2.66
N GLY A 59 -5.11 3.62 -2.45
CA GLY A 59 -3.73 3.20 -2.17
C GLY A 59 -3.22 3.47 -0.74
N LYS A 60 -3.96 4.21 0.08
CA LYS A 60 -3.67 4.40 1.51
C LYS A 60 -4.16 3.21 2.31
N VAL A 61 -3.43 2.87 3.36
CA VAL A 61 -3.75 1.75 4.25
C VAL A 61 -3.90 2.28 5.67
N ARG A 62 -4.98 1.89 6.33
CA ARG A 62 -5.22 2.12 7.76
C ARG A 62 -5.10 0.77 8.48
N ILE A 63 -4.26 0.72 9.50
CA ILE A 63 -4.00 -0.49 10.28
C ILE A 63 -4.30 -0.18 11.75
N GLU A 64 -5.30 -0.85 12.29
CA GLU A 64 -5.63 -0.86 13.72
C GLU A 64 -5.08 -2.17 14.30
N THR A 65 -4.24 -2.11 15.33
CA THR A 65 -3.65 -3.32 15.93
C THR A 65 -4.16 -3.52 17.35
N VAL A 66 -4.21 -4.78 17.79
CA VAL A 66 -4.58 -5.11 19.18
C VAL A 66 -3.56 -4.57 20.18
N GLU A 67 -2.28 -4.52 19.80
CA GLU A 67 -1.18 -4.02 20.63
C GLU A 67 -1.26 -2.50 20.86
N HIS A 68 -1.82 -1.76 19.90
CA HIS A 68 -1.93 -0.30 19.93
C HIS A 68 -3.40 0.12 19.84
N ALA A 69 -4.23 -0.45 20.71
CA ALA A 69 -5.69 -0.27 20.69
C ALA A 69 -6.16 1.19 20.88
N ASP A 70 -5.29 2.09 21.34
CA ASP A 70 -5.58 3.51 21.51
C ASP A 70 -5.26 4.37 20.26
N GLY A 71 -4.83 3.73 19.16
CA GLY A 71 -4.45 4.42 17.93
C GLY A 71 -4.53 3.54 16.68
N PHE A 72 -4.04 4.10 15.57
CA PHE A 72 -3.94 3.41 14.29
C PHE A 72 -2.77 3.94 13.47
N PHE A 73 -2.26 3.12 12.57
CA PHE A 73 -1.26 3.51 11.58
C PHE A 73 -1.95 3.90 10.28
N LEU A 74 -1.53 5.03 9.70
CA LEU A 74 -1.81 5.38 8.31
C LEU A 74 -0.55 5.20 7.50
N VAL A 75 -0.63 4.32 6.49
CA VAL A 75 0.43 4.11 5.50
C VAL A 75 -0.01 4.77 4.20
N ASP A 76 0.84 5.65 3.69
CA ASP A 76 0.69 6.30 2.40
C ASP A 76 1.93 5.93 1.59
N PRO A 77 1.82 5.10 0.53
CA PRO A 77 2.98 4.64 -0.22
C PRO A 77 3.72 5.78 -0.94
N ALA A 78 3.10 6.95 -1.08
CA ALA A 78 3.76 8.15 -1.60
C ALA A 78 4.59 8.90 -0.54
N LYS A 79 4.51 8.51 0.74
CA LYS A 79 5.21 9.16 1.86
C LYS A 79 6.32 8.27 2.40
N PRO A 80 7.39 8.88 2.95
CA PRO A 80 8.54 8.12 3.44
C PRO A 80 8.29 7.37 4.76
N SER A 81 7.10 7.51 5.36
CA SER A 81 6.83 7.08 6.73
C SER A 81 5.34 6.84 6.93
N ALA A 82 5.00 5.80 7.70
CA ALA A 82 3.67 5.64 8.26
C ALA A 82 3.47 6.64 9.40
N THR A 83 2.23 7.09 9.59
CA THR A 83 1.87 7.97 10.70
C THR A 83 1.08 7.19 11.74
N PHE A 84 1.52 7.20 13.00
CA PHE A 84 0.72 6.69 14.10
C PHE A 84 -0.16 7.80 14.65
N VAL A 85 -1.46 7.58 14.70
CA VAL A 85 -2.48 8.55 15.13
C VAL A 85 -3.13 8.04 16.40
N ARG A 86 -3.20 8.88 17.43
CA ARG A 86 -3.88 8.59 18.71
C ARG A 86 -5.06 9.54 18.89
N PRO A 87 -6.28 9.17 18.48
CA PRO A 87 -7.43 10.06 18.50
C PRO A 87 -7.76 10.60 19.90
N GLY A 88 -7.71 9.75 20.92
CA GLY A 88 -8.04 10.14 22.30
C GLY A 88 -7.09 11.22 22.85
N ALA A 89 -5.82 11.17 22.44
CA ALA A 89 -4.82 12.17 22.81
C ALA A 89 -4.75 13.36 21.83
N ARG A 90 -5.47 13.30 20.69
CA ARG A 90 -5.44 14.31 19.61
C ARG A 90 -4.02 14.62 19.14
N VAL A 91 -3.18 13.59 19.10
CA VAL A 91 -1.80 13.66 18.61
C VAL A 91 -1.56 12.64 17.51
N PHE A 92 -0.57 12.94 16.67
CA PHE A 92 -0.03 11.99 15.72
C PHE A 92 1.49 12.09 15.70
N MET A 93 2.19 11.04 15.29
CA MET A 93 3.65 11.05 15.16
C MET A 93 4.07 10.28 13.92
N ASP A 94 5.23 10.66 13.37
CA ASP A 94 5.86 9.83 12.35
C ASP A 94 6.29 8.52 13.03
N ALA A 95 5.71 7.41 12.59
CA ALA A 95 6.02 6.08 13.12
C ALA A 95 7.12 5.39 12.30
N GLY A 96 7.61 6.04 11.24
CA GLY A 96 8.51 5.42 10.28
C GLY A 96 7.83 4.21 9.68
N GLN A 97 8.52 3.08 9.75
CA GLN A 97 7.96 1.78 9.41
C GLN A 97 8.18 0.84 10.59
N SER A 98 7.77 1.31 11.78
CA SER A 98 8.06 0.69 13.09
C SER A 98 7.55 -0.74 13.24
N THR A 99 6.61 -1.16 12.39
CA THR A 99 6.08 -2.53 12.41
C THR A 99 6.36 -3.26 11.10
N ARG A 100 6.33 -4.60 11.14
CA ARG A 100 6.35 -5.40 9.91
C ARG A 100 5.10 -5.13 9.07
N LEU A 101 3.93 -4.96 9.70
CA LEU A 101 2.64 -4.76 9.02
C LEU A 101 2.66 -3.55 8.09
N THR A 102 3.19 -2.41 8.55
CA THR A 102 3.24 -1.18 7.74
C THR A 102 4.17 -1.30 6.53
N ARG A 103 5.10 -2.25 6.53
CA ARG A 103 6.04 -2.51 5.43
C ARG A 103 5.50 -3.49 4.40
N VAL A 104 4.77 -4.51 4.84
CA VAL A 104 4.35 -5.61 3.99
C VAL A 104 2.93 -5.45 3.46
N PHE A 105 2.00 -4.86 4.23
CA PHE A 105 0.63 -4.60 3.79
C PHE A 105 0.52 -3.23 3.13
N VAL A 106 1.07 -3.15 1.93
CA VAL A 106 0.99 -1.99 1.03
C VAL A 106 0.51 -2.47 -0.35
N PRO A 107 -0.14 -1.61 -1.15
CA PRO A 107 -0.44 -1.95 -2.54
C PRO A 107 0.85 -2.24 -3.30
N VAL A 108 0.84 -3.28 -4.13
CA VAL A 108 1.99 -3.74 -4.91
C VAL A 108 1.61 -3.94 -6.37
N ASP A 109 2.59 -3.94 -7.26
CA ASP A 109 2.38 -4.50 -8.60
C ASP A 109 2.25 -6.03 -8.47
N PRO A 110 1.14 -6.66 -8.91
CA PRO A 110 0.93 -8.09 -8.76
C PRO A 110 1.92 -8.95 -9.55
N ASP A 111 2.55 -8.39 -10.60
CA ASP A 111 3.55 -9.08 -11.42
C ASP A 111 4.99 -8.73 -10.99
N ALA A 112 5.17 -7.65 -10.21
CA ALA A 112 6.47 -7.18 -9.75
C ALA A 112 6.49 -6.65 -8.29
N PRO A 113 6.09 -7.46 -7.28
CA PRO A 113 5.84 -6.95 -5.93
C PRO A 113 7.10 -6.47 -5.19
N CYS A 114 8.28 -7.01 -5.54
CA CYS A 114 9.56 -6.64 -4.93
C CYS A 114 9.86 -5.14 -5.03
N ARG A 115 9.44 -4.46 -6.10
CA ARG A 115 9.71 -3.03 -6.28
C ARG A 115 9.17 -2.23 -5.10
N GLN A 116 7.92 -2.50 -4.72
CA GLN A 116 7.28 -1.77 -3.63
C GLN A 116 7.81 -2.21 -2.27
N TRP A 117 7.93 -3.52 -2.00
CA TRP A 117 8.46 -3.97 -0.71
C TRP A 117 9.89 -3.51 -0.46
N GLN A 118 10.74 -3.48 -1.48
CA GLN A 118 12.08 -2.91 -1.38
C GLN A 118 12.03 -1.40 -1.11
N ALA A 119 11.12 -0.66 -1.76
CA ALA A 119 10.93 0.76 -1.49
C ALA A 119 10.51 0.99 -0.02
N MET A 120 9.56 0.22 0.49
CA MET A 120 9.13 0.29 1.89
C MET A 120 10.25 -0.07 2.87
N ALA A 121 11.05 -1.10 2.56
CA ALA A 121 12.20 -1.47 3.37
C ALA A 121 13.28 -0.36 3.40
N ARG A 122 13.52 0.32 2.28
CA ARG A 122 14.45 1.46 2.21
C ARG A 122 13.97 2.63 3.06
N LEU A 123 12.69 2.96 2.95
CA LEU A 123 12.05 3.99 3.78
C LEU A 123 12.13 3.66 5.29
N ALA A 124 12.13 2.37 5.63
CA ALA A 124 12.28 1.88 6.98
C ALA A 124 13.73 1.89 7.51
N GLY A 125 14.73 2.19 6.68
CA GLY A 125 16.14 1.94 7.01
C GLY A 125 16.47 0.45 7.20
N ALA A 126 15.59 -0.44 6.73
CA ALA A 126 15.71 -1.90 6.88
C ALA A 126 16.11 -2.60 5.58
N ALA A 127 16.28 -1.85 4.49
CA ALA A 127 16.87 -2.41 3.28
C ALA A 127 18.38 -2.55 3.48
N GLY A 128 18.86 -3.79 3.50
CA GLY A 128 20.29 -4.04 3.28
C GLY A 128 20.72 -3.61 1.88
N GLU A 129 22.02 -3.64 1.64
CA GLU A 129 22.59 -3.46 0.31
C GLU A 129 22.11 -4.57 -0.64
N GLY A 130 21.99 -4.27 -1.93
CA GLY A 130 21.64 -5.24 -2.96
C GLY A 130 20.18 -5.22 -3.46
N THR A 131 19.93 -6.04 -4.47
CA THR A 131 18.67 -6.12 -5.21
C THR A 131 17.78 -7.21 -4.62
N TRP A 132 16.52 -6.88 -4.39
CA TRP A 132 15.53 -7.86 -3.96
C TRP A 132 15.10 -8.73 -5.14
N ARG A 133 14.88 -10.03 -4.89
CA ARG A 133 14.40 -10.99 -5.89
C ARG A 133 13.03 -11.51 -5.49
N CYS A 134 12.10 -11.53 -6.44
CA CYS A 134 10.77 -12.10 -6.28
C CYS A 134 10.57 -13.13 -7.37
N ASP A 135 10.51 -14.40 -6.96
CA ASP A 135 10.28 -15.53 -7.86
C ASP A 135 8.84 -16.00 -7.65
N GLN A 136 8.02 -16.01 -8.70
CA GLN A 136 6.67 -16.56 -8.63
C GLN A 136 6.76 -18.07 -8.35
N THR A 137 6.05 -18.54 -7.34
CA THR A 137 6.07 -19.95 -6.91
C THR A 137 4.79 -20.71 -7.20
N GLY A 138 3.70 -20.01 -7.53
CA GLY A 138 2.44 -20.64 -7.91
C GLY A 138 1.24 -19.71 -7.81
N GLU A 139 0.05 -20.29 -7.97
CA GLU A 139 -1.23 -19.62 -7.79
C GLU A 139 -2.06 -20.37 -6.74
N GLU A 140 -2.81 -19.63 -5.93
CA GLU A 140 -3.67 -20.18 -4.87
C GLU A 140 -4.96 -19.37 -4.78
N THR A 141 -6.06 -20.01 -4.39
CA THR A 141 -7.31 -19.31 -4.04
C THR A 141 -7.37 -19.06 -2.53
N ILE A 142 -7.50 -17.81 -2.12
CA ILE A 142 -7.61 -17.39 -0.71
C ILE A 142 -8.96 -16.72 -0.51
N GLU A 143 -9.83 -17.32 0.31
CA GLU A 143 -11.20 -16.82 0.55
C GLU A 143 -11.99 -16.53 -0.74
N GLY A 144 -11.81 -17.38 -1.75
CA GLY A 144 -12.44 -17.21 -3.07
C GLY A 144 -11.73 -16.24 -4.01
N ARG A 145 -10.61 -15.64 -3.60
CA ARG A 145 -9.85 -14.68 -4.39
C ARG A 145 -8.63 -15.32 -5.03
N SER A 146 -8.36 -15.00 -6.29
CA SER A 146 -7.21 -15.53 -7.04
C SER A 146 -5.93 -14.80 -6.63
N THR A 147 -4.96 -15.55 -6.12
CA THR A 147 -3.68 -15.00 -5.65
C THR A 147 -2.49 -15.64 -6.35
N VAL A 148 -1.41 -14.87 -6.48
CA VAL A 148 -0.11 -15.33 -6.94
C VAL A 148 0.84 -15.38 -5.75
N ALA A 149 1.47 -16.53 -5.54
CA ALA A 149 2.47 -16.71 -4.51
C ALA A 149 3.86 -16.34 -5.05
N PHE A 150 4.62 -15.61 -4.23
CA PHE A 150 6.00 -15.23 -4.51
C PHE A 150 6.91 -15.69 -3.38
N LYS A 151 8.06 -16.25 -3.73
CA LYS A 151 9.23 -16.32 -2.86
C LYS A 151 10.01 -15.01 -2.99
N VAL A 152 10.26 -14.35 -1.87
CA VAL A 152 10.94 -13.06 -1.80
C VAL A 152 12.25 -13.24 -1.06
N VAL A 153 13.33 -12.75 -1.66
CA VAL A 153 14.67 -12.70 -1.06
C VAL A 153 15.14 -11.26 -1.07
N SER A 154 15.37 -10.69 0.12
CA SER A 154 15.91 -9.34 0.27
C SER A 154 17.38 -9.26 -0.17
N GLY A 155 17.89 -8.05 -0.39
CA GLY A 155 19.33 -7.84 -0.68
C GLY A 155 20.26 -8.38 0.41
N ALA A 156 19.79 -8.40 1.66
CA ALA A 156 20.50 -8.97 2.81
C ALA A 156 20.33 -10.50 2.95
N GLY A 157 19.66 -11.17 2.02
CA GLY A 157 19.44 -12.62 2.04
C GLY A 157 18.27 -13.09 2.89
N GLN A 158 17.55 -12.20 3.60
CA GLN A 158 16.35 -12.59 4.35
C GLN A 158 15.23 -13.04 3.40
N GLU A 159 14.57 -14.15 3.73
CA GLU A 159 13.51 -14.73 2.91
C GLU A 159 12.12 -14.63 3.54
N PHE A 160 11.10 -14.44 2.70
CA PHE A 160 9.70 -14.62 3.07
C PHE A 160 8.87 -15.00 1.83
N ALA A 161 7.68 -15.53 2.05
CA ALA A 161 6.69 -15.75 1.01
C ALA A 161 5.55 -14.74 1.13
N GLY A 162 5.02 -14.28 0.00
CA GLY A 162 3.88 -13.36 -0.07
C GLY A 162 2.87 -13.81 -1.11
N TRP A 163 1.58 -13.70 -0.78
CA TRP A 163 0.47 -14.02 -1.68
C TRP A 163 -0.23 -12.73 -2.07
N ILE A 164 -0.20 -12.40 -3.35
CA ILE A 164 -0.75 -11.17 -3.89
C ILE A 164 -2.06 -11.46 -4.60
N ASP A 165 -3.11 -10.77 -4.20
CA ASP A 165 -4.37 -10.73 -4.95
C ASP A 165 -4.21 -9.85 -6.18
N ARG A 166 -4.55 -10.38 -7.36
CA ARG A 166 -4.38 -9.67 -8.63
C ARG A 166 -5.38 -8.54 -8.82
N GLU A 167 -6.62 -8.71 -8.37
CA GLU A 167 -7.67 -7.71 -8.51
C GLU A 167 -7.45 -6.56 -7.54
N LEU A 168 -6.99 -6.90 -6.33
CA LEU A 168 -6.65 -5.93 -5.31
C LEU A 168 -5.22 -5.41 -5.43
N ALA A 169 -4.37 -5.97 -6.30
CA ALA A 169 -2.95 -5.58 -6.34
C ALA A 169 -2.34 -5.45 -4.91
N PHE A 170 -2.70 -6.38 -4.00
CA PHE A 170 -2.47 -6.24 -2.57
C PHE A 170 -2.12 -7.59 -1.93
N PRO A 171 -1.17 -7.63 -0.98
CA PRO A 171 -0.83 -8.87 -0.28
C PRO A 171 -1.92 -9.30 0.69
N LEU A 172 -2.38 -10.54 0.56
CA LEU A 172 -3.35 -11.14 1.48
C LEU A 172 -2.67 -11.98 2.57
N ARG A 173 -1.49 -12.52 2.30
CA ARG A 173 -0.72 -13.33 3.26
C ARG A 173 0.77 -13.06 3.13
N ILE A 174 1.47 -13.09 4.25
CA ILE A 174 2.91 -13.01 4.34
C ILE A 174 3.39 -14.09 5.32
N LYS A 175 4.30 -14.95 4.89
CA LYS A 175 4.89 -16.01 5.72
C LYS A 175 6.40 -15.83 5.79
N THR A 176 6.98 -15.67 6.98
CA THR A 176 8.44 -15.68 7.14
C THR A 176 9.00 -17.09 7.02
N GLU A 177 10.32 -17.17 6.84
CA GLU A 177 11.09 -18.43 6.89
C GLU A 177 10.86 -19.25 8.16
N ASP A 178 10.73 -18.59 9.32
CA ASP A 178 10.42 -19.20 10.62
C ASP A 178 9.01 -19.81 10.71
N GLY A 179 8.17 -19.64 9.70
CA GLY A 179 6.81 -20.14 9.66
C GLY A 179 5.76 -19.19 10.24
N ALA A 180 6.15 -18.04 10.82
CA ALA A 180 5.19 -17.02 11.24
C ALA A 180 4.42 -16.51 10.02
N LEU A 181 3.10 -16.57 10.12
CA LEU A 181 2.16 -16.13 9.09
C LEU A 181 1.40 -14.91 9.61
N VAL A 182 1.25 -13.91 8.75
CA VAL A 182 0.27 -12.85 8.90
C VAL A 182 -0.67 -12.92 7.71
N ALA A 183 -1.98 -12.89 7.97
CA ALA A 183 -2.99 -13.04 6.93
C ALA A 183 -4.14 -12.06 7.11
N LEU A 184 -4.73 -11.67 5.99
CA LEU A 184 -6.01 -10.98 5.92
C LEU A 184 -7.14 -12.03 5.81
N THR A 185 -8.20 -11.81 6.56
CA THR A 185 -9.42 -12.64 6.56
C THR A 185 -10.66 -11.75 6.57
N ALA A 186 -11.82 -12.32 6.26
CA ALA A 186 -13.08 -11.60 6.22
C ALA A 186 -13.01 -10.35 5.32
N ILE A 187 -12.38 -10.51 4.16
CA ILE A 187 -12.14 -9.43 3.19
C ILE A 187 -13.49 -8.97 2.62
N LYS A 188 -13.74 -7.66 2.68
CA LYS A 188 -14.98 -7.03 2.19
C LYS A 188 -14.66 -5.89 1.26
N ASP A 189 -15.05 -6.04 0.00
CA ASP A 189 -15.00 -4.99 -1.02
C ASP A 189 -16.13 -3.99 -0.77
N ALA A 190 -15.83 -2.98 0.05
CA ALA A 190 -16.80 -1.99 0.49
C ALA A 190 -16.14 -0.60 0.54
N PRO A 191 -16.87 0.46 0.17
CA PRO A 191 -16.38 1.83 0.29
C PRO A 191 -15.93 2.14 1.71
N GLN A 192 -14.77 2.79 1.84
CA GLN A 192 -14.24 3.19 3.14
C GLN A 192 -14.41 4.70 3.32
N PRO A 193 -14.79 5.21 4.50
CA PRO A 193 -14.96 6.65 4.71
C PRO A 193 -13.65 7.43 4.48
N VAL A 194 -13.68 8.49 3.68
CA VAL A 194 -12.50 9.35 3.41
C VAL A 194 -11.87 9.83 4.71
N SER A 195 -12.69 10.29 5.64
CA SER A 195 -12.27 10.83 6.94
C SER A 195 -11.49 9.83 7.80
N SER A 196 -11.64 8.52 7.57
CA SER A 196 -10.88 7.49 8.30
C SER A 196 -9.40 7.43 7.89
N PHE A 197 -9.04 8.05 6.77
CA PHE A 197 -7.68 8.10 6.21
C PHE A 197 -7.06 9.50 6.27
N GLU A 198 -7.72 10.44 6.95
CA GLU A 198 -7.26 11.81 7.13
C GLU A 198 -6.90 12.05 8.60
N ILE A 199 -5.85 12.86 8.80
CA ILE A 199 -5.49 13.35 10.13
C ILE A 199 -6.23 14.67 10.32
N PRO A 200 -7.08 14.81 11.35
CA PRO A 200 -7.78 16.07 11.57
C PRO A 200 -6.79 17.20 11.81
N ALA A 201 -7.02 18.36 11.17
CA ALA A 201 -6.14 19.54 11.29
C ALA A 201 -5.96 20.05 12.74
N SER A 202 -6.87 19.65 13.63
CA SER A 202 -6.85 20.01 15.05
C SER A 202 -5.98 19.08 15.91
N PHE A 203 -5.32 18.09 15.31
CA PHE A 203 -4.39 17.19 15.98
C PHE A 203 -2.98 17.78 15.96
N ARG A 204 -2.21 17.55 17.02
CA ARG A 204 -0.84 18.05 17.12
C ARG A 204 0.16 16.96 16.70
N LYS A 205 1.15 17.33 15.91
CA LYS A 205 2.29 16.44 15.67
C LYS A 205 3.11 16.35 16.96
N PHE A 206 3.24 15.14 17.49
CA PHE A 206 4.19 14.83 18.54
C PHE A 206 5.57 14.66 17.89
N SER A 207 6.56 15.35 18.45
CA SER A 207 7.97 15.28 18.03
C SER A 207 8.81 15.17 19.30
N LEU A 208 9.74 14.21 19.31
CA LEU A 208 10.66 14.03 20.42
C LEU A 208 11.58 15.25 20.56
N ASP A 209 12.02 15.84 19.45
CA ASP A 209 12.84 17.05 19.46
C ASP A 209 12.10 18.23 20.11
N ALA A 210 10.83 18.43 19.77
CA ALA A 210 10.02 19.48 20.38
C ALA A 210 9.78 19.24 21.87
N LEU A 211 9.66 17.97 22.29
CA LEU A 211 9.60 17.60 23.70
C LEU A 211 10.94 17.91 24.39
N MET A 212 12.07 17.53 23.80
CA MET A 212 13.40 17.76 24.35
C MET A 212 13.71 19.26 24.48
N GLU A 213 13.41 20.06 23.47
CA GLU A 213 13.55 21.52 23.54
C GLU A 213 12.68 22.11 24.65
N ARG A 214 11.46 21.62 24.84
CA ARG A 214 10.60 22.04 25.94
C ARG A 214 11.16 21.67 27.31
N ILE A 215 11.76 20.48 27.44
CA ILE A 215 12.38 20.05 28.71
C ILE A 215 13.61 20.92 28.99
N LYS A 216 14.47 21.19 27.99
CA LYS A 216 15.63 22.10 28.13
C LYS A 216 15.25 23.51 28.58
N GLN A 217 14.09 23.99 28.13
CA GLN A 217 13.56 25.30 28.49
C GLN A 217 12.84 25.33 29.84
N SER A 218 12.58 24.17 30.45
CA SER A 218 12.09 24.08 31.83
C SER A 218 13.26 24.09 32.79
N ASP A 219 13.10 24.73 33.97
CA ASP A 219 14.12 24.93 35.02
C ASP A 219 14.69 23.63 35.64
N VAL A 220 14.48 22.48 35.00
CA VAL A 220 14.93 21.15 35.43
C VAL A 220 16.27 20.77 34.79
N TRP A 221 16.70 21.41 33.70
CA TRP A 221 18.01 21.13 33.09
C TRP A 221 19.16 21.87 33.80
N VAL A 222 19.96 21.12 34.55
CA VAL A 222 21.29 21.56 34.98
C VAL A 222 22.29 21.13 33.90
N ALA A 223 22.81 22.08 33.12
CA ALA A 223 23.96 21.83 32.25
C ALA A 223 25.14 21.36 33.13
N GLN A 224 25.80 20.25 32.76
CA GLN A 224 27.09 19.95 33.37
C GLN A 224 28.09 21.03 32.93
N PRO A 225 28.91 21.59 33.85
CA PRO A 225 29.90 22.58 33.46
C PRO A 225 30.91 21.92 32.53
N GLU A 226 30.96 22.39 31.28
CA GLU A 226 31.98 22.03 30.30
C GLU A 226 33.38 22.37 30.83
N ASP A 227 34.32 21.44 30.63
CA ASP A 227 35.60 21.64 29.93
C ASP A 227 36.28 23.02 29.97
N ASP A 228 36.33 23.65 31.14
CA ASP A 228 37.22 24.78 31.41
C ASP A 228 38.61 24.23 31.80
N LYS A 229 39.37 23.78 30.79
CA LYS A 229 40.82 23.61 30.92
C LYS A 229 41.55 24.23 29.74
N ALA A 230 41.73 25.55 29.85
CA ALA A 230 42.74 26.32 29.13
C ALA A 230 44.14 25.65 29.23
N PRO A 231 45.00 25.81 28.22
CA PRO A 231 46.37 25.29 28.26
C PRO A 231 47.18 26.07 29.31
N ARG A 232 47.93 25.36 30.16
CA ARG A 232 48.90 25.97 31.08
C ARG A 232 50.23 26.22 30.37
N PRO A 233 50.96 27.30 30.73
CA PRO A 233 52.14 27.80 30.02
C PRO A 233 53.35 26.86 30.09
#